data_AF-A0A7V4Y499-F1
#
_entry.id   AF-A0A7V4Y499-F1
#
_cell.length_a   1.000
_cell.length_b   1.000
_cell.length_c   1.000
_cell.angle_alpha   90.00
_cell.angle_beta   90.00
_cell.angle_gamma   90.00
#
_symmetry.space_group_name_H-M   'P 1'
#
loop_
_entity.id
_entity.type
_entity.pdbx_description
1 polymer ?
#
loop_
_entity_poly.entity_id
_entity_poly.type
_entity_poly.pdbx_seq_one_letter_code
_entity_poly.pdbx_strand_id
1 'polypeptide(L)' 'MGRVFWFYRLSLLLCELVITQLWSEDNLICLNATDVSSGWVETEALRHRAQVWTFQALERIKQRLPFPLLGIDSDND' A
#
# COMPACT_ATOMS: atom_id res chain seq x y z
N MET A 1 19.36 -2.24 4.67
CA MET A 1 19.50 -1.01 5.49
C MET A 1 18.50 0.00 4.92
N GLY A 2 17.20 -0.17 5.12
CA GLY A 2 16.51 0.01 6.40
C GLY A 2 16.02 1.46 6.48
N ARG A 3 14.84 1.75 5.91
CA ARG A 3 14.06 2.96 6.22
C ARG A 3 12.62 2.53 6.47
N VAL A 4 12.35 2.27 7.74
CA VAL A 4 10.99 2.21 8.28
C VAL A 4 10.59 3.67 8.54
N PHE A 5 9.72 4.23 7.71
CA PHE A 5 9.10 5.52 8.00
C PHE A 5 7.93 5.29 8.95
N TRP A 6 8.09 5.79 10.17
CA TRP A 6 7.00 5.88 11.14
C TRP A 6 6.30 7.22 10.95
N PHE A 7 5.00 7.21 10.63
CA PHE A 7 4.12 8.34 10.89
C PHE A 7 3.16 7.98 12.01
N TYR A 8 3.44 8.48 13.21
CA TYR A 8 2.52 8.46 14.33
C TYR A 8 1.49 9.57 14.14
N ARG A 9 0.30 9.25 13.61
CA ARG A 9 -0.91 10.04 13.86
C ARG A 9 -1.90 9.14 14.57
N LEU A 10 -2.04 9.35 15.88
CA LEU A 10 -3.02 8.71 16.74
C LEU A 10 -4.43 9.01 16.22
N SER A 11 -5.00 8.11 15.41
CA SER A 11 -6.42 8.02 15.13
C SER A 11 -6.78 6.54 15.06
N LEU A 12 -6.96 5.92 16.23
CA LEU A 12 -7.25 4.49 16.41
C LEU A 12 -8.66 4.07 15.91
N LEU A 13 -9.28 4.81 14.98
CA LEU A 13 -10.65 4.60 14.54
C LEU A 13 -10.87 4.76 13.03
N LEU A 14 -9.84 5.01 12.23
CA LEU A 14 -9.95 5.12 10.77
C LEU A 14 -9.10 4.03 10.10
N CYS A 15 -9.72 3.16 9.31
CA CYS A 15 -8.99 2.23 8.44
C CYS A 15 -8.40 3.02 7.26
N GLU A 16 -7.17 3.51 7.43
CA GLU A 16 -6.39 4.20 6.40
C GLU A 16 -5.38 3.22 5.81
N LEU A 17 -5.39 3.08 4.48
CA LEU A 17 -4.51 2.16 3.77
C LEU A 17 -3.20 2.86 3.41
N VAL A 18 -2.09 2.43 4.00
CA VAL A 18 -0.75 2.88 3.64
C VAL A 18 -0.25 2.06 2.46
N ILE A 19 0.20 2.73 1.39
CA ILE A 19 0.70 2.07 0.18
C ILE A 19 2.18 2.35 -0.08
N THR A 20 2.95 1.30 -0.37
CA THR A 20 4.40 1.39 -0.58
C THR A 20 4.82 0.61 -1.81
N GLN A 21 5.76 1.16 -2.60
CA GLN A 21 6.35 0.46 -3.76
C GLN A 21 7.72 -0.13 -3.38
N LEU A 22 7.86 -1.45 -3.52
CA LEU A 22 9.11 -2.17 -3.24
C LEU A 22 9.82 -2.55 -4.54
N TRP A 23 11.16 -2.47 -4.55
CA TRP A 23 12.04 -2.78 -5.68
C TRP A 23 12.96 -3.94 -5.31
N SER A 24 13.05 -4.96 -6.17
CA SER A 24 14.07 -6.02 -6.10
C SER A 24 15.20 -5.75 -7.10
N GLU A 25 16.37 -6.37 -6.88
CA GLU A 25 17.53 -6.35 -7.79
C GLU A 25 17.16 -6.84 -9.21
N ASP A 26 16.13 -7.69 -9.32
CA ASP A 26 15.61 -8.23 -10.59
C ASP A 26 14.61 -7.33 -11.32
N ASN A 27 14.51 -6.03 -10.96
CA ASN A 27 13.47 -5.09 -11.45
C ASN A 27 12.03 -5.53 -11.14
N LEU A 28 11.85 -6.40 -10.14
CA LEU A 28 10.51 -6.74 -9.64
C LEU A 28 10.00 -5.58 -8.80
N ILE A 29 8.78 -5.15 -9.11
CA ILE A 29 8.14 -4.03 -8.44
C ILE A 29 6.85 -4.54 -7.85
N CYS A 30 6.61 -4.24 -6.58
CA CYS A 30 5.39 -4.64 -5.90
C CYS A 30 4.74 -3.44 -5.22
N LEU A 31 3.41 -3.42 -5.19
CA LEU A 31 2.61 -2.52 -4.39
C LEU A 31 2.21 -3.26 -3.11
N ASN A 32 2.62 -2.74 -1.97
CA ASN A 32 2.23 -3.25 -0.67
C ASN A 32 1.24 -2.31 -0.01
N ALA A 33 0.08 -2.83 0.38
CA ALA A 33 -1.00 -2.12 1.04
C ALA A 33 -1.13 -2.63 2.47
N THR A 34 -1.15 -1.73 3.44
CA THR A 34 -1.20 -2.07 4.87
C THR A 34 -2.19 -1.16 5.59
N ASP A 35 -3.14 -1.76 6.30
CA ASP A 35 -4.02 -1.02 7.20
C ASP A 35 -3.50 -1.15 8.64
N VAL A 36 -3.21 0.00 9.27
CA VAL A 36 -2.58 0.06 10.61
C VAL A 36 -3.53 -0.41 11.70
N SER A 37 -4.84 -0.16 11.54
CA SER A 37 -5.86 -0.44 12.55
C SER A 37 -6.17 -1.94 12.67
N SER A 38 -6.37 -2.61 11.53
CA SER A 38 -6.70 -4.04 11.45
C SER A 38 -5.47 -4.95 11.37
N GLY A 39 -4.29 -4.39 11.04
CA GLY A 39 -3.09 -5.17 10.75
C GLY A 39 -3.17 -5.94 9.42
N TRP A 40 -4.14 -5.62 8.56
CA TRP A 40 -4.30 -6.26 7.26
C TRP A 40 -3.19 -5.82 6.31
N VAL A 41 -2.59 -6.78 5.61
CA VAL A 41 -1.51 -6.55 4.66
C VAL A 41 -1.80 -7.32 3.38
N GLU A 42 -1.62 -6.66 2.24
CA GLU A 42 -1.72 -7.29 0.94
C GLU A 42 -0.67 -6.76 -0.03
N THR A 43 -0.14 -7.63 -0.89
CA THR A 43 0.91 -7.29 -1.84
C THR A 43 0.52 -7.70 -3.25
N GLU A 44 0.69 -6.79 -4.21
CA GLU A 44 0.42 -7.00 -5.63
C GLU A 44 1.68 -6.75 -6.46
N ALA A 45 2.03 -7.68 -7.34
CA ALA A 45 3.12 -7.48 -8.28
C ALA A 45 2.73 -6.49 -9.39
N LEU A 46 3.64 -5.58 -9.71
CA LEU A 46 3.52 -4.59 -10.78
C LEU A 46 4.49 -4.93 -11.91
N ARG A 47 4.07 -4.58 -13.14
CA ARG A 47 4.89 -4.81 -14.33
C ARG A 47 6.06 -3.83 -14.46
N HIS A 48 5.87 -2.57 -14.06
CA HIS A 48 6.89 -1.52 -14.00
C HIS A 48 6.36 -0.28 -13.24
N ARG A 49 7.23 0.73 -13.00
CA ARG A 49 6.89 2.01 -12.34
C ARG A 49 6.03 2.92 -13.22
N ALA A 50 4.82 2.49 -13.58
CA ALA A 50 3.86 3.39 -14.19
C ALA A 50 2.61 3.49 -13.31
N GLN A 51 2.10 4.72 -13.18
CA GLN A 51 0.91 5.04 -12.39
C GLN A 51 -0.30 4.18 -12.78
N VAL A 52 -0.41 3.80 -14.07
CA VAL A 52 -1.46 2.91 -14.58
C VAL A 52 -1.43 1.54 -13.88
N TRP A 53 -0.25 0.95 -13.67
CA TRP A 53 -0.15 -0.36 -13.00
C TRP A 53 -0.44 -0.25 -11.50
N THR A 54 0.02 0.83 -10.86
CA THR A 54 -0.32 1.12 -9.46
C THR A 54 -1.83 1.24 -9.29
N PHE A 55 -2.51 1.98 -10.16
CA PHE A 55 -3.96 2.14 -10.10
C PHE A 55 -4.70 0.81 -10.30
N GLN A 56 -4.30 0.02 -11.29
CA GLN A 56 -4.90 -1.31 -11.51
C GLN A 56 -4.68 -2.26 -10.31
N ALA A 57 -3.51 -2.22 -9.69
CA ALA A 57 -3.25 -3.01 -8.49
C ALA A 57 -4.09 -2.53 -7.30
N LEU A 58 -4.24 -1.21 -7.12
CA LEU A 58 -5.13 -0.64 -6.11
C LEU A 58 -6.58 -1.07 -6.31
N GLU A 59 -7.06 -1.10 -7.55
CA GLU A 59 -8.41 -1.61 -7.84
C GLU A 59 -8.55 -3.07 -7.44
N ARG A 60 -7.54 -3.92 -7.71
CA ARG A 60 -7.55 -5.33 -7.28
C ARG A 60 -7.55 -5.49 -5.76
N ILE A 61 -6.70 -4.73 -5.06
CA ILE A 61 -6.61 -4.68 -3.59
C ILE A 61 -7.96 -4.25 -3.01
N LYS A 62 -8.60 -3.24 -3.60
CA LYS A 62 -9.91 -2.74 -3.18
C LYS A 62 -11.02 -3.79 -3.27
N GLN A 63 -10.96 -4.73 -4.22
CA GLN A 63 -11.94 -5.81 -4.30
C GLN A 63 -11.77 -6.89 -3.21
N ARG A 64 -10.57 -7.00 -2.62
CA ARG A 64 -10.24 -8.00 -1.59
C ARG A 64 -10.28 -7.44 -0.17
N LEU A 65 -10.36 -6.12 -0.04
CA LEU A 65 -10.47 -5.42 1.23
C LEU A 65 -11.67 -5.94 2.05
N PRO A 66 -11.44 -6.49 3.26
CA PRO A 66 -12.53 -7.01 4.10
C PRO A 66 -13.25 -5.91 4.90
N PHE A 67 -12.90 -4.64 4.68
CA PHE A 67 -13.46 -3.47 5.34
C PHE A 67 -13.62 -2.29 4.37
N PRO A 68 -14.48 -1.31 4.68
CA PRO A 68 -14.61 -0.11 3.88
C PRO A 68 -13.30 0.68 3.83
N LEU A 69 -12.83 1.01 2.63
CA LEU A 69 -11.69 1.88 2.41
C LEU A 69 -12.09 3.34 2.66
N LEU A 70 -11.53 3.98 3.68
CA LEU A 70 -11.84 5.37 4.06
C LEU A 70 -10.87 6.39 3.47
N GLY A 71 -9.62 5.99 3.28
CA GLY A 71 -8.57 6.83 2.73
C GLY A 71 -7.36 5.99 2.32
N ILE A 72 -6.56 6.53 1.42
CA ILE A 72 -5.27 5.96 1.03
C ILE A 72 -4.21 6.99 1.38
N ASP A 73 -3.21 6.56 2.13
CA ASP A 73 -1.99 7.31 2.38
C ASP A 73 -0.88 6.72 1.52
N SER A 74 -0.29 7.53 0.65
CA SER A 74 0.77 7.11 -0.26
C SER A 74 2.04 7.88 0.04
N ASP A 75 3.17 7.20 0.10
CA ASP A 75 4.48 7.87 0.12
C ASP A 75 4.59 8.83 -1.08
N ASN A 76 5.04 10.06 -0.83
CA ASN A 76 4.88 11.21 -1.72
C ASN A 76 5.96 11.32 -2.81
N ASP A 77 6.37 10.20 -3.40
CA ASP A 77 7.57 10.06 -4.28
C ASP A 77 7.25 9.50 -5.69
#